data_AF-A0A7D7X7C6-F1
#
_entry.id   AF-A0A7D7X7C6-F1
#
_cell.length_a   1.000
_cell.length_b   1.000
_cell.length_c   1.000
_cell.angle_alpha   90.00
_cell.angle_beta   90.00
_cell.angle_gamma   90.00
#
_symmetry.space_group_name_H-M   'P 1'
#
loop_
_entity.id
_entity.type
_entity.pdbx_description
1 polymer ?
#
loop_
_entity_poly.entity_id
_entity_poly.type
_entity_poly.pdbx_seq_one_letter_code
_entity_poly.pdbx_strand_id
1 'polypeptide(L)'
;MKVIVHSLGAIDTQPAKLILRDADGKTLATATIPTLKAPLDLIPKTTTVTLPLPANTDVPTDTLTIEMPGPIPEITLLNNHITIGSLDRTQNPAEKELHARR
;
A
#
# COMPACT_ATOMS: atom_id res chain seq x y z
N MET A 1 -11.39 -0.62 -3.24
CA MET A 1 -10.15 -0.03 -3.80
C MET A 1 -9.10 -1.12 -3.98
N LYS A 2 -8.30 -1.08 -5.05
CA LYS A 2 -7.16 -1.98 -5.24
C LYS A 2 -5.88 -1.25 -4.92
N VAL A 3 -5.03 -1.86 -4.10
CA VAL A 3 -3.75 -1.29 -3.67
C VAL A 3 -2.65 -2.29 -3.97
N ILE A 4 -1.61 -1.84 -4.66
CA ILE A 4 -0.41 -2.66 -4.90
C ILE A 4 0.56 -2.38 -3.76
N VAL A 5 0.88 -3.41 -3.01
CA VAL A 5 1.88 -3.37 -1.95
C VAL A 5 3.14 -4.04 -2.46
N HIS A 6 4.30 -3.46 -2.21
CA HIS A 6 5.59 -4.02 -2.57
C HIS A 6 6.46 -4.27 -1.33
N SER A 7 7.34 -5.26 -1.41
CA SER A 7 8.43 -5.47 -0.46
C SER A 7 9.77 -5.34 -1.17
N LEU A 8 10.66 -4.56 -0.56
CA LEU A 8 12.05 -4.34 -0.98
C LEU A 8 13.07 -4.86 0.05
N GLY A 9 12.59 -5.46 1.15
CA GLY A 9 13.44 -5.89 2.27
C GLY A 9 14.26 -7.14 1.96
N ALA A 10 15.32 -7.38 2.71
CA ALA A 10 16.20 -8.54 2.52
C ALA A 10 15.68 -9.86 3.13
N ILE A 11 14.53 -9.82 3.80
CA ILE A 11 13.92 -10.96 4.49
C ILE A 11 12.44 -11.08 4.12
N ASP A 12 11.90 -12.29 4.27
CA ASP A 12 10.46 -12.52 4.14
C ASP A 12 9.69 -11.62 5.10
N THR A 13 8.60 -11.02 4.63
CA THR A 13 7.75 -10.20 5.49
C THR A 13 6.87 -11.08 6.37
N GLN A 14 6.50 -10.58 7.55
CA GLN A 14 5.39 -11.17 8.30
C GLN A 14 4.05 -10.67 7.73
N PRO A 15 2.92 -11.30 8.09
CA PRO A 15 1.61 -10.79 7.73
C PRO A 15 1.43 -9.36 8.25
N ALA A 16 0.86 -8.50 7.41
CA ALA A 16 0.63 -7.09 7.73
C ALA A 16 -0.84 -6.71 7.49
N LYS A 17 -1.21 -5.52 7.93
CA LYS A 17 -2.53 -4.93 7.71
C LYS A 17 -2.40 -3.66 6.88
N LEU A 18 -3.26 -3.54 5.89
CA LEU A 18 -3.49 -2.29 5.18
C LEU A 18 -4.67 -1.60 5.86
N ILE A 19 -4.48 -0.38 6.33
CA ILE A 19 -5.48 0.39 7.06
C ILE A 19 -5.70 1.72 6.35
N LEU A 20 -6.96 2.03 6.04
CA LEU A 20 -7.39 3.35 5.60
C LEU A 20 -7.96 4.12 6.77
N ARG A 21 -7.51 5.35 6.94
CA ARG A 21 -7.96 6.30 7.95
C ARG A 21 -8.46 7.58 7.31
N ASP A 22 -9.50 8.16 7.87
CA ASP A 22 -9.94 9.50 7.51
C ASP A 22 -8.98 10.58 8.01
N ALA A 23 -9.29 11.85 7.70
CA ALA A 23 -8.52 13.01 8.13
C ALA A 23 -8.44 13.16 9.67
N ASP A 24 -9.41 12.61 10.41
CA ASP A 24 -9.44 12.59 11.87
C ASP A 24 -8.67 11.38 12.46
N GLY A 25 -8.10 10.52 11.61
CA GLY A 25 -7.34 9.34 12.00
C GLY A 25 -8.21 8.11 12.32
N LYS A 26 -9.53 8.17 12.11
CA LYS A 26 -10.44 7.06 12.35
C LYS A 26 -10.32 6.04 11.24
N THR A 27 -10.21 4.76 11.62
CA THR A 27 -10.16 3.64 10.68
C THR A 27 -11.49 3.49 9.93
N LEU A 28 -11.43 3.60 8.61
CA LEU A 28 -12.56 3.42 7.69
C LEU A 28 -12.62 2.00 7.11
N ALA A 29 -11.46 1.41 6.83
CA ALA A 29 -11.37 0.09 6.23
C ALA A 29 -10.03 -0.59 6.57
N THR A 30 -10.05 -1.92 6.61
CA THR A 30 -8.86 -2.75 6.85
C THR A 30 -8.84 -3.94 5.90
N ALA A 31 -7.65 -4.34 5.44
CA ALA A 31 -7.42 -5.57 4.71
C ALA A 31 -6.12 -6.25 5.16
N THR A 32 -6.05 -7.57 5.00
CA THR A 32 -4.83 -8.34 5.30
C THR A 32 -3.88 -8.32 4.10
N ILE A 33 -2.60 -8.13 4.38
CA ILE A 33 -1.49 -8.27 3.43
C ILE A 33 -0.82 -9.61 3.74
N PRO A 34 -0.76 -10.55 2.79
CA PRO A 34 -0.07 -11.81 2.99
C PRO A 34 1.44 -11.60 3.11
N THR A 35 2.14 -12.56 3.70
CA THR A 35 3.61 -12.62 3.67
C THR A 35 4.13 -12.56 2.24
N LEU A 36 5.12 -11.70 2.01
CA LEU A 36 5.87 -11.60 0.77
C LEU A 36 7.27 -12.18 0.98
N LYS A 37 7.75 -12.94 0.00
CA LYS A 37 9.13 -13.43 0.00
C LYS A 37 10.12 -12.29 -0.19
N ALA A 38 11.33 -12.45 0.34
CA ALA A 38 12.42 -11.52 0.09
C ALA A 38 12.76 -11.47 -1.43
N PRO A 39 12.92 -10.28 -2.04
CA PRO A 39 13.49 -10.14 -3.37
C PRO A 39 15.00 -10.46 -3.42
N LEU A 40 15.34 -11.69 -3.79
CA LEU A 40 16.74 -12.14 -3.97
C LEU A 40 17.33 -11.80 -5.35
N ASP A 41 16.49 -11.30 -6.25
CA ASP A 41 16.77 -11.00 -7.65
C ASP A 41 16.81 -9.49 -7.94
N LEU A 42 16.75 -8.65 -6.90
CA LEU A 42 16.60 -7.19 -7.00
C LEU A 42 15.30 -6.75 -7.69
N ILE A 43 14.32 -7.64 -7.83
CA ILE A 43 13.00 -7.34 -8.39
C ILE A 43 11.98 -7.31 -7.24
N PRO A 44 11.28 -6.18 -7.02
CA PRO A 44 10.31 -6.06 -5.94
C PRO A 44 9.28 -7.20 -5.97
N LYS A 45 8.95 -7.74 -4.80
CA LYS A 45 7.81 -8.66 -4.68
C LYS A 45 6.56 -7.85 -4.37
N THR A 46 5.51 -8.06 -5.16
CA THR A 46 4.27 -7.29 -5.06
C THR A 46 3.07 -8.18 -4.81
N THR A 47 2.06 -7.63 -4.11
CA THR A 47 0.72 -8.22 -4.04
C THR A 47 -0.33 -7.15 -4.22
N THR A 48 -1.48 -7.53 -4.78
CA THR A 48 -2.63 -6.65 -4.88
C THR A 48 -3.60 -6.95 -3.74
N VAL A 49 -3.86 -5.94 -2.92
CA VAL A 49 -4.77 -6.00 -1.78
C VAL A 49 -6.06 -5.29 -2.18
N THR A 50 -7.19 -5.97 -1.95
CA THR A 50 -8.51 -5.36 -2.15
C THR A 50 -9.02 -4.83 -0.81
N LEU A 51 -9.22 -3.52 -0.74
CA LEU A 51 -9.74 -2.83 0.43
C LEU A 51 -11.23 -2.50 0.24
N PRO A 52 -12.14 -3.00 1.09
CA PRO A 52 -13.56 -2.69 1.01
C PRO A 52 -13.79 -1.28 1.55
N LEU A 53 -14.19 -0.35 0.68
CA LEU A 53 -14.49 1.03 1.10
C LEU A 53 -15.96 1.14 1.52
N PRO A 54 -16.28 1.83 2.62
CA PRO A 54 -17.63 2.28 2.92
C PRO A 54 -18.22 3.13 1.79
N ALA A 55 -19.55 3.16 1.67
CA ALA A 55 -20.20 4.16 0.83
C ALA A 55 -19.92 5.57 1.39
N ASN A 56 -19.61 6.53 0.51
CA ASN A 56 -19.30 7.93 0.84
C ASN A 56 -17.94 8.19 1.52
N THR A 57 -16.94 7.33 1.32
CA THR A 57 -15.54 7.64 1.72
C THR A 57 -15.01 8.85 0.94
N ASP A 58 -14.55 9.89 1.65
CA ASP A 58 -13.91 11.07 1.05
C ASP A 58 -12.41 10.82 0.84
N VAL A 59 -12.15 10.02 -0.20
CA VAL A 59 -10.85 9.47 -0.55
C VAL A 59 -9.68 10.49 -0.65
N PRO A 60 -9.84 11.76 -1.08
CA PRO A 60 -8.70 12.67 -1.29
C PRO A 60 -7.89 13.00 -0.04
N THR A 61 -8.50 13.09 1.14
CA THR A 61 -7.78 13.42 2.39
C THR A 61 -7.38 12.19 3.18
N ASP A 62 -7.90 11.03 2.81
CA ASP A 62 -7.67 9.80 3.54
C ASP A 62 -6.23 9.33 3.43
N THR A 63 -5.81 8.65 4.48
CA THR A 63 -4.46 8.15 4.64
C THR A 63 -4.49 6.63 4.66
N LEU A 64 -3.59 6.03 3.89
CA LEU A 64 -3.40 4.59 3.84
C LEU A 64 -2.07 4.23 4.50
N THR A 65 -2.11 3.29 5.44
CA THR A 65 -0.93 2.82 6.16
C THR A 65 -0.78 1.31 6.13
N ILE A 66 0.46 0.84 6.11
CA ILE A 66 0.83 -0.55 6.34
C ILE A 66 1.28 -0.71 7.79
N GLU A 67 0.65 -1.62 8.51
CA GLU A 67 1.00 -1.98 9.88
C GLU A 67 1.39 -3.45 9.94
N MET A 68 2.65 -3.71 10.27
CA MET A 68 3.22 -5.05 10.29
C MET A 68 3.63 -5.42 11.72
N PRO A 69 2.69 -5.87 12.58
CA PRO A 69 2.98 -6.15 13.98
C PRO A 69 3.88 -7.38 14.13
N GLY A 70 4.98 -7.24 14.86
CA GLY A 70 5.89 -8.34 15.18
C GLY A 70 7.34 -7.88 15.31
N PRO A 71 8.29 -8.81 15.49
CA PRO A 71 9.66 -8.49 15.90
C PRO A 71 10.55 -8.05 14.73
N ILE A 72 10.09 -8.17 13.49
CA ILE A 72 10.88 -7.80 12.30
C ILE A 72 10.86 -6.27 12.14
N PRO A 73 11.99 -5.57 12.34
CA PRO A 73 12.04 -4.13 12.13
C PRO A 73 12.15 -3.81 10.64
N GLU A 74 11.57 -2.68 10.24
CA GLU A 74 11.73 -2.09 8.91
C GLU A 74 12.79 -0.98 8.97
N ILE A 75 13.61 -0.86 7.91
CA ILE A 75 14.65 0.19 7.83
C ILE A 75 14.02 1.59 7.93
N THR A 76 12.84 1.76 7.35
CA THR A 76 12.06 3.00 7.43
C THR A 76 10.58 2.69 7.39
N LEU A 77 9.80 3.42 8.21
CA LEU A 77 8.34 3.38 8.20
C LEU A 77 7.72 4.43 7.27
N LEU A 78 8.53 5.33 6.71
CA LEU A 78 8.03 6.40 5.83
C LEU A 78 7.41 5.84 4.55
N ASN A 79 7.86 4.66 4.10
CA ASN A 79 7.32 3.99 2.91
C ASN A 79 5.98 3.30 3.18
N ASN A 80 5.58 3.19 4.45
CA ASN A 80 4.36 2.51 4.86
C ASN A 80 3.18 3.47 4.99
N HIS A 81 3.31 4.72 4.56
CA HIS A 81 2.30 5.75 4.71
C HIS A 81 2.12 6.54 3.41
N ILE A 82 0.86 6.70 2.97
CA ILE A 82 0.54 7.54 1.82
C ILE A 82 -0.79 8.27 2.04
N THR A 83 -0.84 9.53 1.65
CA THR A 83 -2.09 10.30 1.58
C THR A 83 -2.63 10.17 0.16
N ILE A 84 -3.90 9.81 0.00
CA ILE A 84 -4.41 9.44 -1.32
C ILE A 84 -4.51 10.66 -2.26
N GLY A 85 -4.83 11.85 -1.75
CA GLY A 85 -4.89 13.07 -2.55
C GLY A 85 -3.55 13.55 -3.08
N SER A 86 -2.42 13.08 -2.51
CA SER A 86 -1.08 13.37 -3.02
C SER A 86 -0.56 12.32 -4.01
N LEU A 87 -1.37 11.32 -4.35
CA LEU A 87 -0.99 10.32 -5.35
C LEU A 87 -0.86 10.95 -6.74
N ASP A 88 0.36 10.95 -7.26
CA ASP A 88 0.62 11.16 -8.67
C ASP A 88 0.04 9.98 -9.47
N ARG A 89 -1.04 10.23 -10.20
CA ARG A 89 -1.74 9.20 -10.97
C ARG A 89 -0.88 8.63 -12.11
N THR A 90 0.14 9.35 -12.58
CA THR A 90 1.05 8.87 -13.63
C THR A 90 1.93 7.69 -13.19
N GLN A 91 2.04 7.45 -11.88
CA GLN A 91 2.72 6.29 -11.31
C GLN A 91 1.88 4.99 -11.42
N ASN A 92 0.60 5.08 -11.79
CA ASN A 92 -0.24 3.92 -12.03
C ASN A 92 0.21 3.20 -13.31
N PRO A 93 0.65 1.92 -13.27
CA PRO A 93 1.12 1.21 -14.45
C PRO A 93 0.08 1.12 -15.58
N ALA A 94 -1.22 1.12 -15.24
CA ALA A 94 -2.29 1.15 -16.23
C ALA A 94 -2.39 2.51 -16.97
N GLU A 95 -2.10 3.62 -16.28
CA GLU A 95 -2.09 4.96 -16.89
C GLU A 95 -0.77 5.24 -17.63
N LYS A 96 0.35 4.69 -17.13
CA LYS A 96 1.66 4.81 -17.77
C LYS A 96 1.68 4.21 -19.18
N GLU A 97 0.99 3.09 -19.40
CA GLU A 97 0.86 2.50 -20.74
C GLU A 97 -0.09 3.26 -21.67
N LEU A 98 -1.11 3.95 -21.12
CA LEU A 98 -1.98 4.82 -21.89
C LEU A 98 -1.25 6.08 -22.39
N HIS A 99 -0.36 6.63 -21.57
CA HIS A 99 0.46 7.80 -21.93
C HIS A 99 1.62 7.46 -22.88
N ALA A 100 2.17 6.24 -22.82
CA ALA A 100 3.22 5.79 -23.74
C ALA A 100 2.72 5.52 -25.18
N ARG A 101 1.40 5.48 -25.39
CA ARG A 101 0.75 5.22 -26.70
C ARG A 101 0.25 6.49 -27.40
N ARG A 102 0.64 7.68 -26.93
CA ARG A 102 0.28 8.97 -27.51
C ARG A 102 1.49 9.70 -28.07
#